data_AF-A0A4U6BC23-F1
#
_entry.id   AF-A0A4U6BC23-F1
#
_cell.length_a   1.000
_cell.length_b   1.000
_cell.length_c   1.000
_cell.angle_alpha   90.00
_cell.angle_beta   90.00
_cell.angle_gamma   90.00
#
_symmetry.space_group_name_H-M   'P 1'
#
loop_
_entity.id
_entity.type
_entity.pdbx_description
1 polymer ?
#
loop_
_entity_poly.entity_id
_entity_poly.type
_entity_poly.pdbx_seq_one_letter_code
_entity_poly.pdbx_strand_id
1 'polypeptide(L)' 'MKSGLGALGWRPSEFWSATITEFFQAIEGWNLANGVKPKTEAPSEDEVEALARKYGG' A
#
# COMPACT_ATOMS: atom_id res chain seq x y z
N MET A 1 5.98 -11.54 -0.65
CA MET A 1 5.62 -12.61 0.31
C MET A 1 5.34 -12.11 1.73
N LYS A 2 6.09 -11.14 2.29
CA LYS A 2 5.86 -10.61 3.66
C LYS A 2 4.45 -10.05 3.89
N SER A 3 3.83 -9.47 2.87
CA SER A 3 2.47 -8.94 2.91
C SER A 3 1.41 -10.05 2.87
N GLY A 4 1.36 -10.83 1.79
CA GLY A 4 0.35 -11.90 1.62
C GLY A 4 0.45 -13.05 2.65
N LEU A 5 1.60 -13.71 2.73
CA LEU A 5 1.77 -14.88 3.62
C LEU A 5 2.10 -14.50 5.07
N GLY A 6 2.46 -13.24 5.31
CA GLY A 6 2.78 -12.72 6.64
C GLY A 6 1.64 -11.89 7.20
N ALA A 7 1.56 -10.63 6.77
CA ALA A 7 0.62 -9.65 7.32
C ALA A 7 -0.86 -10.04 7.15
N LEU A 8 -1.24 -10.55 5.98
CA LEU A 8 -2.61 -11.02 5.72
C LEU A 8 -2.89 -12.42 6.28
N GLY A 9 -1.85 -13.17 6.67
CA GLY A 9 -1.98 -14.54 7.19
C GLY A 9 -2.53 -15.55 6.18
N TRP A 10 -2.49 -15.25 4.88
CA TRP A 10 -3.00 -16.14 3.86
C TRP A 10 -2.14 -17.40 3.74
N ARG A 11 -2.80 -18.54 3.56
CA ARG A 11 -2.12 -19.76 3.13
C ARG A 11 -1.57 -19.56 1.72
N PRO A 12 -0.50 -20.27 1.33
CA PRO A 12 0.03 -20.17 -0.03
C PRO A 12 -1.02 -20.37 -1.13
N SER A 13 -1.97 -21.29 -0.94
CA SER A 13 -3.03 -21.52 -1.91
C SER A 13 -3.96 -20.30 -2.08
N GLU A 14 -4.29 -19.61 -0.99
CA GLU A 14 -5.13 -18.40 -1.01
C GLU A 14 -4.41 -17.24 -1.70
N PHE A 15 -3.10 -17.09 -1.44
CA PHE A 15 -2.28 -16.09 -2.09
C PHE A 15 -2.16 -16.31 -3.60
N TRP A 16 -1.94 -17.55 -4.05
CA TRP A 16 -1.78 -17.85 -5.46
C TRP A 16 -3.10 -17.90 -6.24
N SER A 17 -4.23 -18.10 -5.56
CA SER A 17 -5.55 -18.04 -6.20
C SER A 17 -6.10 -16.62 -6.36
N ALA A 18 -5.57 -15.65 -5.62
CA ALA A 18 -6.06 -14.28 -5.65
C ALA A 18 -5.63 -13.55 -6.93
N THR A 19 -6.55 -12.76 -7.48
CA THR A 19 -6.25 -11.78 -8.53
C THR A 19 -5.47 -10.59 -7.95
N ILE A 20 -4.83 -9.81 -8.83
CA ILE A 20 -4.13 -8.57 -8.44
C ILE A 20 -5.08 -7.60 -7.73
N THR A 21 -6.32 -7.48 -8.22
CA THR A 21 -7.35 -6.60 -7.63
C THR A 21 -7.70 -7.04 -6.21
N GLU A 22 -7.97 -8.33 -6.00
CA GLU A 22 -8.30 -8.87 -4.68
C GLU A 22 -7.12 -8.74 -3.71
N PHE A 23 -5.89 -8.94 -4.20
CA PHE A 23 -4.71 -8.73 -3.39
C PHE A 23 -4.61 -7.29 -2.89
N PHE A 24 -4.79 -6.29 -3.76
CA PHE A 24 -4.72 -4.88 -3.34
C PHE A 24 -5.87 -4.48 -2.42
N GLN A 25 -7.08 -4.96 -2.67
CA GLN A 25 -8.21 -4.73 -1.76
C GLN A 25 -7.95 -5.31 -0.36
N ALA A 26 -7.36 -6.50 -0.28
CA ALA A 26 -6.99 -7.10 1.00
C ALA A 26 -5.92 -6.28 1.73
N ILE A 27 -4.93 -5.75 0.99
CA ILE A 27 -3.90 -4.86 1.57
C ILE A 27 -4.52 -3.54 2.05
N GLU A 28 -5.43 -2.94 1.30
CA GLU A 28 -6.15 -1.73 1.72
C GLU A 28 -6.96 -1.97 3.00
N GLY A 29 -7.74 -3.07 3.04
CA GLY A 29 -8.49 -3.45 4.24
C GLY A 29 -7.58 -3.68 5.45
N TRP A 30 -6.44 -4.36 5.26
CA TRP A 30 -5.47 -4.59 6.32
C TRP A 30 -4.83 -3.28 6.81
N ASN A 31 -4.47 -2.38 5.89
CA ASN A 31 -3.92 -1.07 6.22
C ASN A 31 -4.91 -0.24 7.06
N LEU A 32 -6.17 -0.20 6.65
CA LEU A 32 -7.25 0.47 7.40
C LEU A 32 -7.41 -0.11 8.81
N ALA A 33 -7.41 -1.45 8.92
CA ALA A 33 -7.51 -2.13 10.21
C ALA A 33 -6.32 -1.84 11.14
N ASN A 34 -5.14 -1.56 10.58
CA ASN A 34 -3.93 -1.21 11.33
C ASN A 34 -3.74 0.32 11.49
N GLY A 35 -4.77 1.11 11.21
CA GLY A 35 -4.76 2.56 11.44
C GLY A 35 -3.98 3.36 10.40
N VAL A 36 -3.58 2.75 9.28
CA VAL A 36 -3.03 3.48 8.14
C VAL A 36 -4.16 4.26 7.51
N LYS A 37 -4.12 5.59 7.66
CA LYS A 37 -5.08 6.48 7.03
C LYS A 37 -4.85 6.48 5.52
N PRO A 38 -5.92 6.46 4.69
CA PRO A 38 -5.78 6.75 3.27
C PRO A 38 -5.04 8.08 3.13
N LYS A 39 -3.95 8.12 2.36
CA LYS A 39 -3.33 9.38 1.96
C LYS A 39 -4.23 10.00 0.90
N THR A 40 -5.30 10.63 1.34
CA THR A 40 -6.22 11.39 0.50
C THR A 40 -5.76 12.83 0.27
N GLU A 41 -4.77 13.30 1.02
CA GLU A 41 -4.27 14.66 0.88
C GLU A 41 -3.17 14.68 -0.18
N ALA A 42 -3.36 15.55 -1.18
CA ALA A 42 -2.30 15.90 -2.11
C ALA A 42 -1.11 16.47 -1.31
N PRO A 43 0.14 16.20 -1.75
CA PRO A 43 1.30 16.81 -1.12
C PRO A 43 1.20 18.33 -1.16
N SER A 44 1.72 19.00 -0.14
CA SER A 44 1.78 20.46 -0.14
C SER A 44 2.72 20.96 -1.25
N GLU A 45 2.60 22.23 -1.65
CA GLU A 45 3.52 22.84 -2.61
C GLU A 45 4.98 22.71 -2.15
N ASP A 46 5.25 22.90 -0.86
CA ASP A 46 6.58 22.74 -0.26
C ASP A 46 7.10 21.30 -0.36
N GLU A 47 6.24 20.29 -0.16
CA GLU A 47 6.61 18.88 -0.31
C GLU A 47 6.91 18.53 -1.77
N VAL A 48 6.11 19.06 -2.70
CA VAL A 48 6.35 18.90 -4.14
C VAL A 48 7.67 19.56 -4.54
N GLU A 49 7.95 20.77 -4.08
CA GLU A 49 9.20 21.47 -4.37
C GLU A 49 10.42 20.73 -3.79
N ALA A 50 10.31 20.25 -2.55
CA ALA A 50 11.37 19.46 -1.92
C ALA A 50 11.66 18.15 -2.68
N LEU A 51 10.61 17.47 -3.16
CA LEU A 51 10.75 16.27 -3.98
C LEU A 51 11.37 16.58 -5.34
N ALA A 52 10.93 17.66 -6.00
CA ALA A 52 11.48 18.11 -7.28
C ALA A 52 12.97 18.46 -7.13
N ARG A 53 13.38 19.16 -6.06
CA ARG A 53 14.79 19.48 -5.80
C ARG A 53 15.64 18.22 -5.56
N LYS A 54 15.06 17.18 -4.96
CA LYS A 54 15.77 15.95 -4.61
C LYS A 54 15.90 14.97 -5.79
N TYR A 55 14.91 14.91 -6.67
CA TYR A 55 14.81 13.88 -7.71
C TYR A 55 14.66 14.43 -9.15
N GLY A 56 14.50 15.75 -9.32
CA GLY A 56 14.10 16.38 -10.58
C GLY A 56 15.20 16.62 -11.61
N GLY A 57 16.49 16.51 -11.23
CA GLY A 57 17.63 16.73 -12.13
C GLY A 57 18.01 18.20 -12.29
#